data_AF-A0A8K0DAP9-F1
#
_entry.id   AF-A0A8K0DAP9-F1
#
_cell.length_a   1.000
_cell.length_b   1.000
_cell.length_c   1.000
_cell.angle_alpha   90.00
_cell.angle_beta   90.00
_cell.angle_gamma   90.00
#
_symmetry.space_group_name_H-M   'P 1'
#
loop_
_entity.id
_entity.type
_entity.pdbx_description
1 polymer ?
#
loop_
_entity_poly.entity_id
_entity_poly.type
_entity_poly.pdbx_seq_one_letter_code
_entity_poly.pdbx_strand_id
1 'polypeptide(L)'
;MDLKSELKKRNLEHRGNKKDLIRRLKHELNSSFVSESEEDKHLRLSPLYSWIRQYVQDEFKPHLGLLVDMSKQQSGNTNDGNTARKFSGNAEKSAEITGVNVELIKRFHIIVESVKCGFPIDLDPFEKYTQMTRGLYLKEYFWYSMSIAVHTVMEDK
;
A
#
# COMPACT_ATOMS: atom_id res chain seq x y z
N MET A 1 -23.37 8.77 3.26
CA MET A 1 -22.52 9.98 3.28
C MET A 1 -21.83 10.09 1.93
N ASP A 2 -21.60 11.29 1.37
CA ASP A 2 -20.97 11.46 0.04
C ASP A 2 -19.51 11.95 0.14
N LEU A 3 -18.72 11.84 -0.93
CA LEU A 3 -17.30 12.23 -0.91
C LEU A 3 -17.09 13.70 -0.51
N LYS A 4 -17.96 14.61 -0.97
CA LYS A 4 -17.86 16.05 -0.68
C LYS A 4 -18.05 16.33 0.81
N SER A 5 -19.01 15.69 1.45
CA SER A 5 -19.23 15.82 2.89
C SER A 5 -18.11 15.20 3.70
N GLU A 6 -17.49 14.10 3.26
CA GLU A 6 -16.33 13.50 3.94
C GLU A 6 -15.09 14.39 3.86
N LEU A 7 -14.82 14.93 2.67
CA LEU A 7 -13.71 15.88 2.48
C LEU A 7 -13.93 17.15 3.32
N LYS A 8 -15.16 17.67 3.37
CA LYS A 8 -15.49 18.85 4.19
C LYS A 8 -15.29 18.61 5.69
N LYS A 9 -15.61 17.42 6.21
CA LYS A 9 -15.33 17.06 7.63
C LYS A 9 -13.83 17.10 7.95
N ARG A 10 -12.99 16.83 6.95
CA ARG A 10 -11.53 16.81 7.04
C ARG A 10 -10.88 18.16 6.69
N ASN A 11 -11.67 19.23 6.57
CA ASN A 11 -11.22 20.54 6.08
C ASN A 11 -10.52 20.48 4.70
N LEU A 12 -10.88 19.49 3.87
CA LEU A 12 -10.39 19.34 2.51
C LEU A 12 -11.46 19.78 1.51
N GLU A 13 -11.06 20.65 0.58
CA GLU A 13 -11.93 21.02 -0.54
C GLU A 13 -11.72 20.05 -1.71
N HIS A 14 -12.82 19.58 -2.30
CA HIS A 14 -12.83 18.87 -3.57
C HIS A 14 -12.58 19.84 -4.75
N ARG A 15 -11.38 20.42 -4.79
CA ARG A 15 -10.90 21.32 -5.85
C ARG A 15 -9.54 20.83 -6.37
N GLY A 16 -9.27 21.04 -7.65
CA GLY A 16 -8.02 20.62 -8.32
C GLY A 16 -8.10 19.22 -8.93
N ASN A 17 -6.98 18.73 -9.49
CA ASN A 17 -6.94 17.39 -10.07
C ASN A 17 -6.88 16.29 -8.97
N LYS A 18 -7.13 15.03 -9.34
CA LYS A 18 -7.13 13.90 -8.38
C LYS A 18 -5.77 13.75 -7.64
N LYS A 19 -4.64 14.02 -8.30
CA LYS A 19 -3.29 13.93 -7.73
C LYS A 19 -3.08 14.92 -6.57
N ASP A 20 -3.54 16.16 -6.72
CA ASP A 20 -3.40 17.20 -5.69
C ASP A 20 -4.25 16.92 -4.45
N LEU A 21 -5.43 16.31 -4.63
CA LEU A 21 -6.26 15.89 -3.51
C LEU A 21 -5.60 14.75 -2.72
N ILE A 22 -5.00 13.78 -3.41
CA ILE A 22 -4.27 12.69 -2.75
C ILE A 22 -3.05 13.18 -2.01
N ARG A 23 -2.29 14.13 -2.56
CA ARG A 23 -1.16 14.74 -1.85
C ARG A 23 -1.59 15.38 -0.53
N ARG A 24 -2.75 16.03 -0.49
CA ARG A 24 -3.31 16.64 0.72
C ARG A 24 -3.80 15.59 1.73
N LEU A 25 -4.49 14.56 1.25
CA LEU A 25 -4.94 13.44 2.09
C LEU A 25 -3.79 12.72 2.78
N LYS A 26 -2.64 12.54 2.09
CA LYS A 26 -1.42 11.96 2.69
C LYS A 26 -0.92 12.77 3.88
N HIS A 27 -0.91 14.09 3.77
CA HIS A 27 -0.45 14.97 4.84
C HIS A 27 -1.40 14.95 6.04
N GLU A 28 -2.71 14.80 5.80
CA GLU A 28 -3.73 14.74 6.85
C GLU A 28 -3.73 13.41 7.60
N LEU A 29 -3.63 12.27 6.88
CA LEU A 29 -3.63 10.94 7.49
C LEU A 29 -2.39 10.69 8.38
N ASN A 30 -1.26 11.28 8.04
CA ASN A 30 -0.07 11.26 8.91
C ASN A 30 -0.25 12.08 10.20
N SER A 31 -1.27 12.94 10.28
CA SER A 31 -1.58 13.78 11.44
C SER A 31 -2.75 13.24 12.29
N SER A 32 -3.57 12.35 11.73
CA SER A 32 -4.83 11.90 12.33
C SER A 32 -4.69 10.45 12.79
N PHE A 33 -4.23 10.27 14.03
CA PHE A 33 -4.12 8.97 14.69
C PHE A 33 -5.49 8.30 14.82
N VAL A 34 -5.65 7.11 14.22
CA VAL A 34 -6.77 6.21 14.51
C VAL A 34 -6.19 4.81 14.70
N SER A 35 -6.30 4.30 15.92
CA SER A 35 -5.96 2.92 16.27
C SER A 35 -7.03 1.96 15.76
N GLU A 36 -6.61 0.76 15.38
CA GLU A 36 -7.47 -0.33 14.89
C GLU A 36 -8.69 -0.59 15.79
N SER A 37 -9.88 -0.30 15.27
CA SER A 37 -11.17 -0.78 15.75
C SER A 37 -12.15 -0.92 14.58
N GLU A 38 -13.36 -1.43 14.82
CA GLU A 38 -14.47 -1.67 13.87
C GLU A 38 -14.74 -0.54 12.83
N GLU A 39 -14.21 0.67 13.04
CA GLU A 39 -14.12 1.76 12.08
C GLU A 39 -13.48 1.37 10.74
N ASP A 40 -12.59 0.38 10.69
CA ASP A 40 -11.87 0.01 9.46
C ASP A 40 -12.75 -0.72 8.44
N LYS A 41 -13.78 -1.45 8.91
CA LYS A 41 -14.87 -1.97 8.05
C LYS A 41 -15.70 -0.83 7.48
N HIS A 42 -15.93 0.23 8.28
CA HIS A 42 -16.69 1.39 7.85
C HIS A 42 -15.88 2.28 6.89
N LEU A 43 -14.55 2.35 7.07
CA LEU A 43 -13.61 3.08 6.21
C LEU A 43 -13.53 2.43 4.83
N ARG A 44 -13.47 1.10 4.72
CA ARG A 44 -13.51 0.38 3.43
C ARG A 44 -14.81 0.59 2.64
N LEU A 45 -15.88 1.00 3.32
CA LEU A 45 -17.17 1.36 2.73
C LEU A 45 -17.35 2.89 2.59
N SER A 46 -16.34 3.67 2.99
CA SER A 46 -16.39 5.13 2.85
C SER A 46 -16.27 5.53 1.37
N PRO A 47 -17.03 6.54 0.93
CA PRO A 47 -16.84 7.21 -0.35
C PRO A 47 -15.38 7.60 -0.60
N LEU A 48 -14.65 8.08 0.42
CA LEU A 48 -13.25 8.43 0.30
C LEU A 48 -12.37 7.24 -0.06
N TYR A 49 -12.52 6.12 0.64
CA TYR A 49 -11.77 4.89 0.32
C TYR A 49 -12.08 4.40 -1.09
N SER A 50 -13.36 4.32 -1.45
CA SER A 50 -13.79 3.91 -2.80
C SER A 50 -13.18 4.80 -3.88
N TRP A 51 -13.16 6.12 -3.64
CA TRP A 51 -12.56 7.08 -4.55
C TRP A 51 -11.05 6.93 -4.68
N ILE A 52 -10.31 6.78 -3.56
CA ILE A 52 -8.86 6.56 -3.57
C ILE A 52 -8.54 5.25 -4.30
N ARG A 53 -9.27 4.18 -3.98
CA ARG A 53 -9.14 2.88 -4.62
C ARG A 53 -9.33 2.99 -6.13
N GLN A 54 -10.39 3.64 -6.57
CA GLN A 54 -10.66 3.85 -8.00
C GLN A 54 -9.55 4.67 -8.67
N TYR A 55 -9.07 5.73 -8.03
CA TYR A 55 -7.93 6.50 -8.55
C TYR A 55 -6.70 5.62 -8.76
N VAL A 56 -6.34 4.81 -7.76
CA VAL A 56 -5.17 3.92 -7.84
C VAL A 56 -5.35 2.96 -9.02
N GLN A 57 -6.52 2.35 -9.16
CA GLN A 57 -6.85 1.46 -10.28
C GLN A 57 -6.75 2.16 -11.64
N ASP A 58 -7.29 3.38 -11.75
CA ASP A 58 -7.30 4.18 -12.97
C ASP A 58 -5.87 4.56 -13.40
N GLU A 59 -4.97 4.85 -12.46
CA GLU A 59 -3.60 5.26 -12.77
C GLU A 59 -2.67 4.08 -13.12
N PHE A 60 -2.88 2.90 -12.53
CA PHE A 60 -2.03 1.72 -12.80
C PHE A 60 -2.17 1.20 -14.23
N LYS A 61 -3.36 1.28 -14.81
CA LYS A 61 -3.63 0.75 -16.16
C LYS A 61 -2.86 1.49 -17.27
N PRO A 62 -2.93 2.83 -17.42
CA PRO A 62 -2.21 3.53 -18.47
C PRO A 62 -0.70 3.62 -18.22
N HIS A 63 -0.24 3.67 -16.97
CA HIS A 63 1.18 3.87 -16.67
C HIS A 63 1.98 2.56 -16.62
N LEU A 64 1.37 1.45 -16.19
CA LEU A 64 2.08 0.18 -15.99
C LEU A 64 1.41 -1.01 -16.70
N GLY A 65 0.31 -0.77 -17.41
CA GLY A 65 -0.45 -1.84 -18.06
C GLY A 65 -1.04 -2.83 -17.06
N LEU A 66 -1.30 -2.39 -15.82
CA LEU A 66 -1.75 -3.23 -14.72
C LEU A 66 -3.23 -2.98 -14.39
N LEU A 67 -3.99 -4.08 -14.30
CA LEU A 67 -5.28 -4.07 -13.63
C LEU A 67 -5.04 -4.51 -12.18
N VAL A 68 -5.19 -3.60 -11.23
CA VAL A 68 -4.96 -3.89 -9.80
C VAL A 68 -6.28 -3.97 -9.06
N ASP A 69 -6.37 -4.89 -8.10
CA ASP A 69 -7.51 -5.06 -7.19
C ASP A 69 -8.88 -5.15 -7.89
N MET A 70 -8.95 -5.75 -9.08
CA MET A 70 -10.21 -6.02 -9.78
C MET A 70 -10.70 -7.42 -9.46
N SER A 71 -11.98 -7.58 -9.10
CA SER A 71 -12.56 -8.90 -8.83
C SER A 71 -12.53 -9.79 -10.07
N LYS A 72 -12.23 -11.08 -9.89
CA LYS A 72 -12.35 -12.12 -10.93
C LYS A 72 -13.67 -12.88 -10.75
N GLN A 73 -14.30 -13.29 -11.85
CA GLN A 73 -15.62 -13.93 -11.84
C GLN A 73 -15.70 -15.24 -11.03
N GLN A 74 -14.58 -15.94 -10.84
CA GLN A 74 -14.54 -17.28 -10.24
C GLN A 74 -13.80 -17.34 -8.90
N SER A 75 -13.56 -16.19 -8.25
CA SER A 75 -12.79 -15.98 -6.99
C SER A 75 -11.43 -15.30 -7.22
N GLY A 76 -11.01 -14.56 -6.19
CA GLY A 76 -9.78 -13.78 -6.18
C GLY A 76 -9.89 -12.44 -6.91
N ASN A 77 -8.75 -11.77 -7.03
CA ASN A 77 -8.62 -10.51 -7.74
C ASN A 77 -7.45 -10.55 -8.75
N THR A 78 -7.22 -9.46 -9.45
CA THR A 78 -6.12 -9.30 -10.41
C THR A 78 -4.74 -9.13 -9.75
N ASN A 79 -4.62 -9.21 -8.42
CA ASN A 79 -3.34 -9.11 -7.72
C ASN A 79 -2.65 -10.49 -7.65
N ASP A 80 -2.34 -11.05 -8.83
CA ASP A 80 -1.55 -12.28 -8.93
C ASP A 80 -0.03 -12.00 -8.93
N GLY A 81 0.76 -13.07 -9.04
CA GLY A 81 2.22 -12.97 -9.02
C GLY A 81 2.81 -12.10 -10.14
N ASN A 82 2.14 -12.01 -11.29
CA ASN A 82 2.59 -11.14 -12.37
C ASN A 82 2.34 -9.67 -12.04
N THR A 83 1.17 -9.37 -11.46
CA THR A 83 0.86 -8.03 -10.95
C THR A 83 1.84 -7.62 -9.85
N ALA A 84 2.12 -8.49 -8.88
CA ALA A 84 3.09 -8.24 -7.82
C ALA A 84 4.50 -7.96 -8.38
N ARG A 85 4.96 -8.75 -9.36
CA ARG A 85 6.28 -8.56 -9.99
C ARG A 85 6.39 -7.22 -10.70
N LYS A 86 5.38 -6.84 -11.50
CA LYS A 86 5.37 -5.55 -12.19
C LYS A 86 5.24 -4.37 -11.23
N PHE A 87 4.42 -4.50 -10.18
CA PHE A 87 4.27 -3.49 -9.14
C PHE A 87 5.62 -3.19 -8.48
N SER A 88 6.30 -4.22 -8.00
CA SER A 88 7.57 -4.08 -7.30
C SER A 88 8.74 -3.73 -8.21
N GLY A 89 8.74 -4.24 -9.45
CA GLY A 89 9.76 -3.93 -10.46
C GLY A 89 9.68 -2.50 -11.01
N ASN A 90 8.58 -1.79 -10.77
CA ASN A 90 8.40 -0.37 -11.11
C ASN A 90 8.17 0.47 -9.83
N ALA A 91 8.97 0.23 -8.79
CA ALA A 91 8.75 0.77 -7.45
C ALA A 91 8.53 2.29 -7.42
N GLU A 92 9.26 3.06 -8.21
CA GLU A 92 9.14 4.52 -8.29
C GLU A 92 7.74 4.94 -8.77
N LYS A 93 7.28 4.34 -9.88
CA LYS A 93 5.96 4.63 -10.43
C LYS A 93 4.85 4.12 -9.52
N SER A 94 5.03 2.94 -8.94
CA SER A 94 4.10 2.38 -7.96
C SER A 94 3.98 3.25 -6.71
N ALA A 95 5.09 3.79 -6.20
CA ALA A 95 5.12 4.74 -5.09
C ALA A 95 4.47 6.08 -5.45
N GLU A 96 4.70 6.60 -6.66
CA GLU A 96 4.04 7.81 -7.15
C GLU A 96 2.50 7.64 -7.12
N ILE A 97 2.01 6.53 -7.67
CA ILE A 97 0.58 6.24 -7.79
C ILE A 97 -0.06 5.96 -6.42
N THR A 98 0.48 5.02 -5.65
CA THR A 98 -0.10 4.58 -4.38
C THR A 98 0.17 5.54 -3.23
N GLY A 99 1.29 6.26 -3.29
CA GLY A 99 1.81 7.02 -2.17
C GLY A 99 2.53 6.23 -1.10
N VAL A 100 2.77 4.95 -1.32
CA VAL A 100 3.62 4.16 -0.44
C VAL A 100 5.08 4.60 -0.60
N ASN A 101 5.84 4.53 0.49
CA ASN A 101 7.25 4.84 0.50
C ASN A 101 7.99 3.93 -0.49
N VAL A 102 8.71 4.53 -1.44
CA VAL A 102 9.40 3.80 -2.51
C VAL A 102 10.46 2.84 -1.98
N GLU A 103 11.16 3.22 -0.92
CA GLU A 103 12.19 2.39 -0.29
C GLU A 103 11.56 1.16 0.36
N LEU A 104 10.38 1.31 0.95
CA LEU A 104 9.63 0.19 1.50
C LEU A 104 9.20 -0.80 0.40
N ILE A 105 8.72 -0.32 -0.75
CA ILE A 105 8.38 -1.19 -1.90
C ILE A 105 9.61 -1.97 -2.38
N LYS A 106 10.75 -1.29 -2.54
CA LYS A 106 12.02 -1.92 -2.97
C LYS A 106 12.50 -2.98 -1.99
N ARG A 107 12.44 -2.69 -0.70
CA ARG A 107 12.84 -3.64 0.35
C ARG A 107 11.97 -4.87 0.37
N PHE A 108 10.64 -4.71 0.29
CA PHE A 108 9.72 -5.83 0.17
C PHE A 108 9.98 -6.66 -1.10
N HIS A 109 10.30 -6.01 -2.21
CA HIS A 109 10.65 -6.72 -3.43
C HIS A 109 11.85 -7.65 -3.22
N ILE A 110 12.93 -7.12 -2.65
CA ILE A 110 14.17 -7.88 -2.38
C ILE A 110 13.89 -9.04 -1.43
N ILE A 111 13.18 -8.81 -0.33
CA ILE A 111 12.82 -9.86 0.64
C ILE A 111 12.06 -11.00 -0.05
N VAL A 112 11.06 -10.67 -0.87
CA VAL A 112 10.24 -11.67 -1.57
C VAL A 112 11.05 -12.43 -2.63
N GLU A 113 11.93 -11.76 -3.37
CA GLU A 113 12.81 -12.42 -4.35
C GLU A 113 13.84 -13.32 -3.67
N SER A 114 14.42 -12.89 -2.54
CA SER A 114 15.32 -13.72 -1.73
C SER A 114 14.64 -15.01 -1.28
N VAL A 115 13.44 -14.93 -0.70
CA VAL A 115 12.69 -16.13 -0.27
C VAL A 115 12.34 -17.05 -1.45
N LYS A 116 12.14 -16.50 -2.64
CA LYS A 116 11.76 -17.26 -3.84
C LYS A 116 12.95 -17.74 -4.67
N CYS A 117 14.18 -17.36 -4.34
CA CYS A 117 15.33 -17.58 -5.23
C CYS A 117 15.70 -19.07 -5.39
N GLY A 118 15.27 -19.93 -4.45
CA GLY A 118 15.57 -21.36 -4.48
C GLY A 118 17.01 -21.73 -4.06
N PHE A 119 17.78 -20.76 -3.57
CA PHE A 119 19.13 -20.94 -3.06
C PHE A 119 19.18 -20.76 -1.53
N PRO A 120 20.19 -21.32 -0.84
CA PRO A 120 20.46 -21.01 0.55
C PRO A 120 20.64 -19.50 0.74
N ILE A 121 19.95 -18.94 1.73
CA ILE A 121 20.03 -17.53 2.09
C ILE A 121 20.93 -17.42 3.32
N ASP A 122 21.87 -16.49 3.29
CA ASP A 122 22.64 -16.12 4.47
C ASP A 122 21.73 -15.41 5.47
N LEU A 123 21.52 -16.03 6.63
CA LEU A 123 20.52 -15.61 7.61
C LEU A 123 20.90 -14.30 8.30
N ASP A 124 22.19 -14.10 8.61
CA ASP A 124 22.66 -12.91 9.33
C ASP A 124 22.35 -11.59 8.56
N PRO A 125 22.75 -11.43 7.28
CA PRO A 125 22.41 -10.23 6.51
C PRO A 125 20.92 -10.16 6.18
N PHE A 126 20.23 -11.30 6.00
CA PHE A 126 18.81 -11.32 5.71
C PHE A 126 17.99 -10.82 6.90
N GLU A 127 18.24 -11.33 8.11
CA GLU A 127 17.59 -10.91 9.35
C GLU A 127 17.84 -9.42 9.61
N LYS A 128 19.08 -8.98 9.46
CA LYS A 128 19.42 -7.55 9.61
C LYS A 128 18.62 -6.69 8.61
N TYR A 129 18.44 -7.17 7.39
CA TYR A 129 17.69 -6.46 6.35
C TYR A 129 16.18 -6.43 6.64
N THR A 130 15.59 -7.53 7.12
CA THR A 130 14.17 -7.59 7.50
C THR A 130 13.89 -6.71 8.72
N GLN A 131 14.76 -6.72 9.74
CA GLN A 131 14.66 -5.85 10.92
C GLN A 131 14.71 -4.36 10.56
N MET A 132 15.64 -3.94 9.69
CA MET A 132 15.69 -2.55 9.21
C MET A 132 14.42 -2.18 8.43
N THR A 133 13.91 -3.10 7.62
CA THR A 133 12.68 -2.88 6.83
C THR A 133 11.46 -2.76 7.72
N ARG A 134 11.37 -3.59 8.78
CA ARG A 134 10.35 -3.47 9.83
C ARG A 134 10.43 -2.12 10.53
N GLY A 135 11.63 -1.66 10.89
CA GLY A 135 11.82 -0.33 11.48
C GLY A 135 11.32 0.80 10.59
N LEU A 136 11.59 0.73 9.28
CA LEU A 136 11.05 1.66 8.30
C LEU A 136 9.52 1.59 8.22
N TYR A 137 8.95 0.38 8.19
CA TYR A 137 7.50 0.19 8.16
C TYR A 137 6.83 0.83 9.37
N LEU A 138 7.30 0.50 10.58
CA LEU A 138 6.73 1.03 11.82
C LEU A 138 6.88 2.55 11.88
N LYS A 139 8.01 3.10 11.44
CA LYS A 139 8.21 4.55 11.41
C LYS A 139 7.17 5.28 10.53
N GLU A 140 6.87 4.74 9.36
CA GLU A 140 6.03 5.42 8.34
C GLU A 140 4.54 5.01 8.43
N TYR A 141 4.26 3.82 8.95
CA TYR A 141 2.95 3.16 8.89
C TYR A 141 2.56 2.45 10.20
N PHE A 142 3.00 2.92 11.37
CA PHE A 142 2.61 2.33 12.67
C PHE A 142 1.09 2.22 12.88
N TRP A 143 0.30 3.02 12.16
CA TRP A 143 -1.16 3.05 12.22
C TRP A 143 -1.83 1.91 11.45
N TYR A 144 -1.09 1.18 10.61
CA TYR A 144 -1.61 0.06 9.84
C TYR A 144 -0.92 -1.22 10.31
N SER A 145 -1.68 -2.19 10.82
CA SER A 145 -1.07 -3.46 11.23
C SER A 145 -0.52 -4.23 10.05
N MET A 146 0.66 -4.81 10.24
CA MET A 146 1.23 -5.73 9.27
C MET A 146 0.32 -6.94 9.10
N SER A 147 0.13 -7.38 7.85
CA SER A 147 -0.56 -8.64 7.61
C SER A 147 0.24 -9.80 8.21
N ILE A 148 -0.43 -10.90 8.56
CA ILE A 148 0.20 -12.10 9.13
C ILE A 148 1.38 -12.57 8.25
N ALA A 149 1.22 -12.56 6.92
CA ALA A 149 2.27 -12.96 5.99
C ALA A 149 3.51 -12.04 6.06
N VAL A 150 3.31 -10.72 6.16
CA VAL A 150 4.41 -9.76 6.30
C VAL A 150 5.09 -9.93 7.66
N HIS A 151 4.29 -10.07 8.72
CA HIS A 151 4.77 -10.26 10.07
C HIS A 151 5.64 -11.52 10.19
N THR A 152 5.19 -12.66 9.68
CA THR A 152 5.96 -13.90 9.67
C THR A 152 7.31 -13.73 8.99
N VAL A 153 7.36 -13.11 7.81
CA VAL A 153 8.62 -12.90 7.08
C VAL A 153 9.56 -11.92 7.79
N MET A 154 9.03 -11.04 8.65
CA MET A 154 9.81 -10.02 9.37
C MET A 154 10.17 -10.38 10.82
N GLU A 155 9.62 -11.47 11.37
CA GLU A 155 9.79 -11.88 12.77
C GLU A 155 10.50 -13.22 12.96
N ASP A 156 10.98 -13.87 11.91
CA ASP A 156 11.65 -15.16 12.07
C ASP A 156 12.82 -15.04 13.06
N LYS A 157 12.63 -15.71 14.20
CA LYS A 157 13.56 -15.96 15.30
C LYS A 157 14.00 -17.41 15.25
#